data_AF-A0A9D2RNU6-F1
#
_entry.id   AF-A0A9D2RNU6-F1
#
_cell.length_a   1.000
_cell.length_b   1.000
_cell.length_c   1.000
_cell.angle_alpha   90.00
_cell.angle_beta   90.00
_cell.angle_gamma   90.00
#
_symmetry.space_group_name_H-M   'P 1'
#
loop_
_entity.id
_entity.type
_entity.pdbx_description
1 polymer ?
#
loop_
_entity_poly.entity_id
_entity_poly.type
_entity_poly.pdbx_seq_one_letter_code
_entity_poly.pdbx_strand_id
1 'polypeptide(L)'
;MALVALGCIGAMVLVVGGGITFLALNQSGGEEVAAPLESESATTEPTSATETDSETDSPSSSAAETTEPPEFEVLSPIDRPQGDADDIWAVLEDNPLTDGSLPALGSCDLPETPVEHSAEELQAVLDAAGDCLNQLWATASSDRGLPWHSPEIVVYSWPDVPTSSCEEDTFEEDFPRVCNLDYTIYWPEDYGRGAEQTDPELVAPAYLWDLSYMYMIRVAWDSSVGAYYSGLDGLVGKDEDLGPEVWRRYNLQMHCLSAAATMQVPEQSRPPQEFRDALTDENNWSAGDPPRSIEPSSRVHWLAEGFGSDGELSVCNTWEADADLVA
;
A
#
# COMPACT_ATOMS: atom_id res chain seq x y z
N MET A 1 -49.42 11.68 19.84
CA MET A 1 -48.66 12.60 20.71
C MET A 1 -47.92 11.68 21.69
N ALA A 2 -46.63 11.39 21.50
CA ALA A 2 -45.46 12.29 21.65
C ALA A 2 -45.20 12.58 23.14
N LEU A 3 -43.99 12.48 23.72
CA LEU A 3 -42.66 11.98 23.27
C LEU A 3 -42.16 10.95 24.34
N VAL A 4 -40.98 10.31 24.31
CA VAL A 4 -39.71 10.47 23.56
C VAL A 4 -39.08 9.08 23.28
N ALA A 5 -38.10 8.98 22.39
CA ALA A 5 -37.16 7.86 22.31
C ALA A 5 -35.74 8.31 22.76
N LEU A 6 -35.04 7.45 23.49
CA LEU A 6 -33.63 7.57 23.85
C LEU A 6 -32.98 6.20 23.58
N GLY A 7 -31.82 6.08 22.94
CA GLY A 7 -30.90 7.13 22.52
C GLY A 7 -29.50 6.87 23.06
N CYS A 8 -28.94 5.70 22.74
CA CYS A 8 -27.61 5.26 23.14
C CYS A 8 -26.80 4.92 21.90
N ILE A 9 -26.22 5.94 21.25
CA ILE A 9 -25.10 5.73 20.34
C ILE A 9 -23.86 5.64 21.23
N GLY A 10 -23.31 4.44 21.35
CA GLY A 10 -22.04 4.22 22.03
C GLY A 10 -20.91 4.56 21.08
N ALA A 11 -19.97 5.42 21.48
CA ALA A 11 -18.82 5.74 20.67
C ALA A 11 -17.79 4.61 20.77
N MET A 12 -17.52 3.96 19.64
CA MET A 12 -16.21 3.36 19.37
C MET A 12 -15.51 4.25 18.35
N VAL A 13 -14.36 4.77 18.73
CA VAL A 13 -13.40 5.40 17.82
C VAL A 13 -12.19 4.48 17.84
N LEU A 14 -12.17 3.52 16.91
CA LEU A 14 -10.99 2.68 16.72
C LEU A 14 -9.90 3.48 16.02
N VAL A 15 -8.66 3.19 16.39
CA VAL A 15 -7.49 3.95 15.96
C VAL A 15 -6.99 3.35 14.65
N VAL A 16 -7.37 3.97 13.53
CA VAL A 16 -6.81 3.63 12.20
C VAL A 16 -5.39 4.18 12.10
N GLY A 17 -4.47 3.58 12.87
CA GLY A 17 -3.03 3.82 12.80
C GLY A 17 -2.40 2.85 11.81
N GLY A 18 -1.77 3.35 10.74
CA GLY A 18 -1.21 2.51 9.69
C GLY A 18 -0.04 1.64 10.18
N GLY A 19 -0.29 0.34 10.38
CA GLY A 19 0.64 -0.66 10.90
C GLY A 19 1.83 -1.00 10.00
N ILE A 20 2.75 -0.06 9.79
CA ILE A 20 4.10 -0.32 9.24
C ILE A 20 5.15 0.48 10.04
N THR A 21 5.40 0.08 11.30
CA THR A 21 6.40 0.76 12.17
C THR A 21 7.26 -0.21 13.01
N PHE A 22 7.80 -1.28 12.42
CA PHE A 22 9.04 -1.87 12.93
C PHE A 22 9.83 -2.63 11.86
N LEU A 23 11.14 -2.31 11.73
CA LEU A 23 12.27 -3.20 11.36
C LEU A 23 13.52 -2.35 11.04
N ALA A 24 14.08 -1.69 12.04
CA ALA A 24 15.39 -1.06 11.94
C ALA A 24 16.17 -1.13 13.25
N LEU A 25 17.43 -1.58 13.17
CA LEU A 25 18.47 -1.49 14.21
C LEU A 25 18.30 -2.35 15.47
N ASN A 26 18.71 -3.63 15.41
CA ASN A 26 19.50 -4.21 16.51
C ASN A 26 20.49 -5.32 16.09
N GLN A 27 21.53 -4.96 15.35
CA GLN A 27 22.77 -5.75 15.29
C GLN A 27 23.99 -4.87 15.57
N SER A 28 24.26 -4.61 16.86
CA SER A 28 25.51 -3.99 17.30
C SER A 28 25.96 -4.56 18.65
N GLY A 29 26.86 -5.56 18.60
CA GLY A 29 27.42 -6.24 19.76
C GLY A 29 27.38 -7.77 19.62
N GLY A 30 28.48 -8.50 19.46
CA GLY A 30 29.87 -8.08 19.27
C GLY A 30 30.84 -8.95 20.06
N GLU A 31 31.75 -9.66 19.38
CA GLU A 31 32.76 -10.52 20.02
C GLU A 31 34.07 -10.53 19.20
N GLU A 32 35.21 -10.30 19.89
CA GLU A 32 36.55 -10.29 19.29
C GLU A 32 37.17 -11.69 19.26
N VAL A 33 37.41 -12.30 18.08
CA VAL A 33 38.35 -13.44 17.97
C VAL A 33 39.20 -13.41 16.67
N ALA A 34 40.46 -13.00 16.84
CA ALA A 34 41.70 -13.48 16.20
C ALA A 34 41.78 -13.88 14.70
N ALA A 35 42.70 -13.21 13.98
CA ALA A 35 43.54 -13.78 12.91
C ALA A 35 44.69 -14.63 13.55
N PRO A 36 45.59 -15.38 12.82
CA PRO A 36 45.93 -15.40 11.37
C PRO A 36 45.83 -16.85 10.77
N LEU A 37 46.45 -17.36 9.68
CA LEU A 37 47.76 -17.17 8.99
C LEU A 37 47.74 -17.53 7.48
N GLU A 38 48.68 -16.90 6.76
CA GLU A 38 49.52 -17.37 5.63
C GLU A 38 49.09 -18.51 4.68
N SER A 39 49.18 -18.22 3.36
CA SER A 39 50.05 -19.00 2.44
C SER A 39 50.42 -18.19 1.18
N GLU A 40 51.57 -18.51 0.59
CA GLU A 40 52.27 -17.70 -0.42
C GLU A 40 51.98 -18.12 -1.88
N SER A 41 52.05 -17.18 -2.83
CA SER A 41 52.77 -17.29 -4.14
C SER A 41 52.39 -16.17 -5.12
N ALA A 42 53.25 -15.63 -6.00
CA ALA A 42 54.72 -15.59 -6.02
C ALA A 42 55.21 -14.50 -7.02
N THR A 43 56.30 -13.83 -6.68
CA THR A 43 57.37 -13.25 -7.55
C THR A 43 57.10 -13.01 -9.05
N THR A 44 57.27 -11.76 -9.53
CA THR A 44 58.41 -11.37 -10.40
C THR A 44 58.60 -9.85 -10.48
N GLU A 45 59.84 -9.39 -10.32
CA GLU A 45 60.40 -8.08 -10.71
C GLU A 45 61.85 -8.35 -11.20
N PRO A 46 62.61 -7.38 -11.78
CA PRO A 46 62.26 -6.02 -12.21
C PRO A 46 62.67 -5.71 -13.67
N THR A 47 62.43 -4.48 -14.15
CA THR A 47 63.32 -3.76 -15.10
C THR A 47 63.01 -2.27 -15.06
N SER A 48 64.05 -1.43 -14.93
CA SER A 48 63.91 0.03 -14.92
C SER A 48 63.82 0.63 -16.32
N ALA A 49 62.96 1.63 -16.48
CA ALA A 49 63.17 2.74 -17.41
C ALA A 49 62.68 4.04 -16.74
N THR A 50 63.49 5.09 -16.79
CA THR A 50 63.10 6.43 -16.35
C THR A 50 63.11 7.33 -17.56
N GLU A 51 61.94 7.74 -18.03
CA GLU A 51 61.80 8.92 -18.87
C GLU A 51 60.80 9.87 -18.22
N THR A 52 61.10 11.16 -18.30
CA THR A 52 60.27 12.25 -17.80
C THR A 52 59.49 12.80 -18.97
N ASP A 53 58.18 12.95 -18.83
CA ASP A 53 57.41 13.78 -19.77
C ASP A 53 56.46 14.72 -19.03
N SER A 54 56.01 15.75 -19.75
CA SER A 54 55.62 17.03 -19.16
C SER A 54 54.13 17.14 -18.82
N GLU A 55 53.81 18.05 -17.90
CA GLU A 55 52.44 18.53 -17.66
C GLU A 55 51.80 19.03 -18.96
N THR A 56 50.54 18.67 -19.19
CA THR A 56 49.65 19.36 -20.14
C THR A 56 48.22 19.25 -19.63
N ASP A 57 47.84 20.19 -18.76
CA ASP A 57 46.46 20.38 -18.36
C ASP A 57 45.59 20.70 -19.59
N SER A 58 44.82 19.71 -20.03
CA SER A 58 43.67 19.92 -20.88
C SER A 58 42.44 19.80 -19.99
N PRO A 59 41.69 20.89 -19.72
CA PRO A 59 40.41 20.78 -19.05
C PRO A 59 39.46 20.02 -19.98
N SER A 60 39.32 18.72 -19.75
CA SER A 60 38.29 17.92 -20.39
C SER A 60 36.95 18.48 -19.94
N SER A 61 36.34 19.27 -20.82
CA SER A 61 35.02 19.84 -20.57
C SER A 61 34.03 18.69 -20.56
N SER A 62 33.74 18.14 -19.37
CA SER A 62 32.56 17.31 -19.18
C SER A 62 31.38 18.10 -19.72
N ALA A 63 30.81 17.61 -20.82
CA ALA A 63 29.40 17.85 -21.03
C ALA A 63 28.70 17.34 -19.76
N ALA A 64 27.82 18.14 -19.18
CA ALA A 64 26.82 17.55 -18.31
C ALA A 64 26.04 16.60 -19.21
N GLU A 65 26.16 15.29 -18.96
CA GLU A 65 25.19 14.36 -19.50
C GLU A 65 23.83 14.86 -19.02
N THR A 66 22.94 15.14 -19.96
CA THR A 66 21.57 15.46 -19.63
C THR A 66 20.94 14.14 -19.27
N THR A 67 21.07 13.76 -18.00
CA THR A 67 20.42 12.57 -17.44
C THR A 67 18.95 12.69 -17.82
N GLU A 68 18.46 11.74 -18.61
CA GLU A 68 17.03 11.60 -18.83
C GLU A 68 16.38 11.29 -17.47
N PRO A 69 15.18 11.81 -17.17
CA PRO A 69 14.54 11.59 -15.88
C PRO A 69 14.42 10.08 -15.62
N PRO A 70 14.54 9.61 -14.36
CA PRO A 70 14.42 8.20 -14.05
C PRO A 70 13.06 7.66 -14.50
N GLU A 71 13.07 6.62 -15.32
CA GLU A 71 11.85 5.93 -15.78
C GLU A 71 11.41 4.87 -14.75
N PHE A 72 10.14 4.49 -14.78
CA PHE A 72 9.60 3.43 -13.93
C PHE A 72 10.07 2.05 -14.37
N GLU A 73 10.73 1.30 -13.48
CA GLU A 73 11.14 -0.09 -13.70
C GLU A 73 10.39 -1.05 -12.75
N VAL A 74 9.93 -2.18 -13.29
CA VAL A 74 9.38 -3.26 -12.46
C VAL A 74 10.50 -3.95 -11.68
N LEU A 75 10.43 -3.89 -10.36
CA LEU A 75 11.47 -4.37 -9.45
C LEU A 75 11.24 -5.83 -9.01
N SER A 76 12.31 -6.50 -8.58
CA SER A 76 12.19 -7.75 -7.82
C SER A 76 11.66 -7.46 -6.41
N PRO A 77 10.85 -8.34 -5.78
CA PRO A 77 10.37 -8.18 -4.40
C PRO A 77 11.44 -8.07 -3.29
N ILE A 78 12.73 -8.16 -3.64
CA ILE A 78 13.88 -8.00 -2.73
C ILE A 78 14.82 -6.84 -3.13
N ASP A 79 14.62 -6.26 -4.31
CA ASP A 79 15.43 -5.14 -4.79
C ASP A 79 14.88 -3.82 -4.23
N ARG A 80 15.65 -2.74 -4.41
CA ARG A 80 15.26 -1.39 -4.03
C ARG A 80 15.33 -0.48 -5.25
N PRO A 81 14.49 0.56 -5.33
CA PRO A 81 14.66 1.60 -6.35
C PRO A 81 16.05 2.23 -6.23
N GLN A 82 16.57 2.69 -7.37
CA GLN A 82 17.80 3.45 -7.46
C GLN A 82 17.49 4.94 -7.65
N GLY A 83 18.47 5.80 -7.37
CA GLY A 83 18.31 7.25 -7.32
C GLY A 83 18.38 7.81 -5.89
N ASP A 84 18.21 9.12 -5.75
CA ASP A 84 17.94 9.77 -4.48
C ASP A 84 16.41 9.99 -4.24
N ALA A 85 16.06 10.87 -3.31
CA ALA A 85 14.66 11.11 -2.94
C ALA A 85 13.89 11.91 -4.02
N ASP A 86 14.57 12.83 -4.72
CA ASP A 86 13.96 13.62 -5.79
C ASP A 86 13.77 12.75 -7.05
N ASP A 87 14.75 11.88 -7.35
CA ASP A 87 14.66 10.86 -8.41
C ASP A 87 13.43 9.95 -8.21
N ILE A 88 13.29 9.38 -7.00
CA ILE A 88 12.22 8.41 -6.70
C ILE A 88 10.85 9.09 -6.59
N TRP A 89 10.79 10.36 -6.17
CA TRP A 89 9.55 11.14 -6.21
C TRP A 89 9.05 11.29 -7.66
N ALA A 90 9.92 11.65 -8.60
CA ALA A 90 9.55 11.79 -10.02
C ALA A 90 9.02 10.47 -10.63
N VAL A 91 9.58 9.31 -10.25
CA VAL A 91 9.09 7.99 -10.68
C VAL A 91 7.71 7.66 -10.09
N LEU A 92 7.37 8.21 -8.93
CA LEU A 92 6.04 8.06 -8.32
C LEU A 92 5.01 9.01 -8.93
N GLU A 93 5.43 10.19 -9.41
CA GLU A 93 4.59 11.07 -10.22
C GLU A 93 4.17 10.41 -11.54
N ASP A 94 5.11 9.85 -12.30
CA ASP A 94 4.87 9.15 -13.60
C ASP A 94 4.54 7.65 -13.42
N ASN A 95 3.90 7.26 -12.31
CA ASN A 95 3.69 5.84 -11.99
C ASN A 95 2.59 5.18 -12.86
N PRO A 96 2.84 3.99 -13.43
CA PRO A 96 1.88 3.31 -14.32
C PRO A 96 0.70 2.65 -13.60
N LEU A 97 0.64 2.64 -12.26
CA LEU A 97 -0.53 2.11 -11.55
C LEU A 97 -1.75 3.05 -11.69
N THR A 98 -1.51 4.37 -11.80
CA THR A 98 -2.55 5.37 -12.06
C THR A 98 -2.86 5.61 -13.53
N ASP A 99 -2.19 4.93 -14.46
CA ASP A 99 -2.55 4.99 -15.89
C ASP A 99 -3.94 4.41 -16.16
N GLY A 100 -4.59 4.88 -17.23
CA GLY A 100 -5.79 4.26 -17.83
C GLY A 100 -6.99 4.08 -16.89
N SER A 101 -7.74 2.98 -17.09
CA SER A 101 -8.96 2.65 -16.31
C SER A 101 -8.98 1.20 -15.80
N LEU A 102 -9.85 0.94 -14.83
CA LEU A 102 -10.32 -0.40 -14.47
C LEU A 102 -11.44 -0.86 -15.43
N PRO A 103 -11.66 -2.17 -15.59
CA PRO A 103 -12.77 -2.71 -16.37
C PRO A 103 -14.05 -2.85 -15.53
N ALA A 104 -15.21 -2.47 -16.07
CA ALA A 104 -16.49 -2.80 -15.45
C ALA A 104 -16.77 -4.31 -15.53
N LEU A 105 -16.97 -4.99 -14.39
CA LEU A 105 -17.25 -6.42 -14.36
C LEU A 105 -18.70 -6.72 -14.77
N GLY A 106 -18.88 -7.80 -15.54
CA GLY A 106 -20.20 -8.34 -15.86
C GLY A 106 -20.86 -9.14 -14.72
N SER A 107 -20.07 -9.56 -13.74
CA SER A 107 -20.51 -10.37 -12.59
C SER A 107 -19.57 -10.20 -11.40
N CYS A 108 -20.16 -9.96 -10.22
CA CYS A 108 -19.55 -10.20 -8.92
C CYS A 108 -20.71 -10.68 -8.05
N ASP A 109 -20.64 -11.92 -7.56
CA ASP A 109 -21.73 -12.55 -6.82
C ASP A 109 -21.24 -12.82 -5.39
N LEU A 110 -21.38 -11.82 -4.52
CA LEU A 110 -21.08 -11.96 -3.09
C LEU A 110 -22.16 -12.86 -2.44
N PRO A 111 -21.81 -13.75 -1.49
CA PRO A 111 -22.79 -14.54 -0.75
C PRO A 111 -23.65 -13.66 0.18
N GLU A 112 -24.85 -14.15 0.51
CA GLU A 112 -25.68 -13.57 1.58
C GLU A 112 -25.01 -13.84 2.95
N THR A 113 -24.38 -12.83 3.54
CA THR A 113 -23.73 -12.93 4.87
C THR A 113 -24.66 -12.37 5.96
N PRO A 114 -24.98 -13.12 7.02
CA PRO A 114 -25.74 -12.58 8.14
C PRO A 114 -24.92 -11.58 8.97
N VAL A 115 -25.58 -10.75 9.78
CA VAL A 115 -24.89 -9.84 10.72
C VAL A 115 -24.06 -10.66 11.72
N GLU A 116 -24.70 -11.61 12.41
CA GLU A 116 -24.04 -12.60 13.25
C GLU A 116 -23.64 -13.78 12.35
N HIS A 117 -22.39 -13.82 11.89
CA HIS A 117 -21.85 -14.81 10.95
C HIS A 117 -20.68 -15.59 11.56
N SER A 118 -20.35 -16.76 11.00
CA SER A 118 -19.17 -17.55 11.42
C SER A 118 -17.91 -17.21 10.63
N ALA A 119 -16.75 -17.63 11.14
CA ALA A 119 -15.47 -17.49 10.44
C ALA A 119 -15.48 -18.12 9.03
N GLU A 120 -16.21 -19.22 8.83
CA GLU A 120 -16.38 -19.82 7.51
C GLU A 120 -17.30 -19.01 6.58
N GLU A 121 -18.29 -18.29 7.12
CA GLU A 121 -19.13 -17.36 6.36
C GLU A 121 -18.38 -16.06 6.01
N LEU A 122 -17.49 -15.59 6.90
CA LEU A 122 -16.55 -14.50 6.64
C LEU A 122 -15.55 -14.88 5.55
N GLN A 123 -14.93 -16.05 5.65
CA GLN A 123 -14.01 -16.56 4.63
C GLN A 123 -14.71 -16.64 3.26
N ALA A 124 -15.95 -17.15 3.20
CA ALA A 124 -16.70 -17.25 1.96
C ALA A 124 -17.03 -15.90 1.30
N VAL A 125 -17.29 -14.84 2.08
CA VAL A 125 -17.53 -13.49 1.51
C VAL A 125 -16.24 -12.79 1.10
N LEU A 126 -15.15 -12.98 1.86
CA LEU A 126 -13.83 -12.44 1.52
C LEU A 126 -13.24 -13.14 0.28
N ASP A 127 -13.39 -14.47 0.15
CA ASP A 127 -13.00 -15.22 -1.05
C ASP A 127 -13.73 -14.68 -2.30
N ALA A 128 -15.06 -14.53 -2.21
CA ALA A 128 -15.88 -14.03 -3.32
C ALA A 128 -15.53 -12.57 -3.69
N ALA A 129 -15.33 -11.70 -2.69
CA ALA A 129 -14.88 -10.33 -2.90
C ALA A 129 -13.47 -10.27 -3.51
N GLY A 130 -12.57 -11.16 -3.06
CA GLY A 130 -11.21 -11.33 -3.59
C GLY A 130 -11.20 -11.77 -5.05
N ASP A 131 -12.08 -12.71 -5.44
CA ASP A 131 -12.26 -13.13 -6.84
C ASP A 131 -12.80 -12.00 -7.73
N CYS A 132 -13.62 -11.09 -7.20
CA CYS A 132 -14.06 -9.89 -7.93
C CYS A 132 -12.90 -8.89 -8.09
N LEU A 133 -12.18 -8.57 -7.02
CA LEU A 133 -11.03 -7.65 -7.05
C LEU A 133 -9.90 -8.21 -7.94
N ASN A 134 -9.70 -9.52 -7.98
CA ASN A 134 -8.76 -10.20 -8.87
C ASN A 134 -9.09 -9.94 -10.35
N GLN A 135 -10.36 -10.05 -10.75
CA GLN A 135 -10.76 -9.81 -12.14
C GLN A 135 -10.50 -8.36 -12.59
N LEU A 136 -10.67 -7.38 -11.68
CA LEU A 136 -10.32 -5.98 -11.92
C LEU A 136 -8.81 -5.83 -12.11
N TRP A 137 -8.03 -6.21 -11.09
CA TRP A 137 -6.60 -5.90 -11.02
C TRP A 137 -5.74 -6.79 -11.94
N ALA A 138 -6.11 -8.05 -12.18
CA ALA A 138 -5.44 -8.89 -13.18
C ALA A 138 -5.56 -8.32 -14.60
N THR A 139 -6.73 -7.79 -14.94
CA THR A 139 -6.94 -7.10 -16.23
C THR A 139 -6.16 -5.81 -16.28
N ALA A 140 -6.29 -4.97 -15.24
CA ALA A 140 -5.66 -3.66 -15.18
C ALA A 140 -4.12 -3.75 -15.25
N SER A 141 -3.50 -4.59 -14.42
CA SER A 141 -2.06 -4.83 -14.46
C SER A 141 -1.61 -5.42 -15.80
N SER A 142 -2.37 -6.37 -16.37
CA SER A 142 -2.06 -6.93 -17.70
C SER A 142 -2.06 -5.87 -18.81
N ASP A 143 -3.02 -4.95 -18.82
CA ASP A 143 -3.10 -3.87 -19.82
C ASP A 143 -1.95 -2.86 -19.70
N ARG A 144 -1.35 -2.74 -18.49
CA ARG A 144 -0.19 -1.87 -18.17
C ARG A 144 1.15 -2.60 -18.23
N GLY A 145 1.15 -3.92 -18.44
CA GLY A 145 2.36 -4.77 -18.41
C GLY A 145 2.94 -5.00 -17.00
N LEU A 146 2.19 -4.67 -15.95
CA LEU A 146 2.59 -4.83 -14.55
C LEU A 146 2.42 -6.28 -14.07
N PRO A 147 3.26 -6.76 -13.12
CA PRO A 147 3.04 -8.05 -12.47
C PRO A 147 1.70 -8.07 -11.71
N TRP A 148 1.13 -9.27 -11.56
CA TRP A 148 -0.03 -9.49 -10.71
C TRP A 148 -0.13 -10.95 -10.24
N HIS A 149 -0.32 -11.11 -8.94
CA HIS A 149 -0.70 -12.36 -8.30
C HIS A 149 -1.89 -12.06 -7.37
N SER A 150 -3.03 -12.71 -7.62
CA SER A 150 -4.15 -12.65 -6.66
C SER A 150 -3.68 -13.18 -5.32
N PRO A 151 -3.91 -12.45 -4.21
CA PRO A 151 -3.63 -13.00 -2.90
C PRO A 151 -4.57 -14.15 -2.54
N GLU A 152 -4.09 -15.03 -1.67
CA GLU A 152 -4.94 -15.86 -0.82
C GLU A 152 -5.44 -15.01 0.35
N ILE A 153 -6.64 -15.28 0.87
CA ILE A 153 -7.17 -14.62 2.07
C ILE A 153 -7.37 -15.69 3.13
N VAL A 154 -6.95 -15.43 4.36
CA VAL A 154 -7.03 -16.41 5.45
C VAL A 154 -7.61 -15.74 6.69
N VAL A 155 -8.85 -16.10 7.03
CA VAL A 155 -9.50 -15.67 8.27
C VAL A 155 -8.86 -16.38 9.47
N TYR A 156 -8.65 -15.66 10.57
CA TYR A 156 -8.13 -16.22 11.82
C TYR A 156 -8.72 -15.56 13.08
N SER A 157 -8.82 -16.35 14.15
CA SER A 157 -9.21 -15.88 15.48
C SER A 157 -7.96 -15.45 16.26
N TRP A 158 -7.91 -14.20 16.73
CA TRP A 158 -6.82 -13.75 17.60
C TRP A 158 -6.90 -14.40 18.99
N PRO A 159 -5.78 -14.78 19.64
CA PRO A 159 -4.39 -14.61 19.24
C PRO A 159 -3.75 -15.84 18.55
N ASP A 160 -4.55 -16.77 18.03
CA ASP A 160 -4.06 -18.01 17.39
C ASP A 160 -3.63 -17.76 15.93
N VAL A 161 -2.58 -16.95 15.76
CA VAL A 161 -2.08 -16.48 14.45
C VAL A 161 -1.59 -17.64 13.54
N PRO A 162 -1.88 -17.61 12.22
CA PRO A 162 -1.42 -18.64 11.29
C PRO A 162 0.09 -18.57 10.98
N THR A 163 0.69 -19.71 10.66
CA THR A 163 2.04 -19.76 10.08
C THR A 163 2.08 -19.01 8.75
N SER A 164 3.00 -18.05 8.62
CA SER A 164 3.14 -17.18 7.44
C SER A 164 4.61 -16.91 7.09
N SER A 165 4.84 -16.04 6.09
CA SER A 165 6.13 -15.41 5.79
C SER A 165 6.41 -14.14 6.58
N CYS A 166 5.42 -13.62 7.32
CA CYS A 166 5.57 -12.48 8.20
C CYS A 166 6.17 -12.88 9.57
N GLU A 167 6.70 -11.90 10.29
CA GLU A 167 7.08 -12.06 11.70
C GLU A 167 5.80 -12.09 12.56
N GLU A 168 5.71 -13.06 13.49
CA GLU A 168 4.50 -13.35 14.29
C GLU A 168 4.03 -12.14 15.14
N ASP A 169 4.96 -11.28 15.56
CA ASP A 169 4.71 -10.04 16.31
C ASP A 169 4.29 -8.84 15.44
N THR A 170 4.07 -9.06 14.14
CA THR A 170 3.47 -8.07 13.21
C THR A 170 2.02 -8.40 12.83
N PHE A 171 1.36 -9.28 13.59
CA PHE A 171 -0.08 -9.53 13.55
C PHE A 171 -0.77 -8.77 14.67
N GLU A 172 -2.00 -8.30 14.40
CA GLU A 172 -2.78 -7.47 15.33
C GLU A 172 -4.17 -8.11 15.59
N GLU A 173 -4.86 -7.64 16.63
CA GLU A 173 -6.20 -8.10 17.04
C GLU A 173 -7.29 -7.50 16.13
N ASP A 174 -7.10 -6.24 15.74
CA ASP A 174 -8.07 -5.37 15.08
C ASP A 174 -7.54 -4.76 13.76
N PHE A 175 -6.57 -5.41 13.10
CA PHE A 175 -6.12 -5.02 11.75
C PHE A 175 -5.58 -6.21 10.91
N PRO A 176 -5.92 -6.33 9.59
CA PRO A 176 -5.44 -7.40 8.74
C PRO A 176 -3.96 -7.30 8.38
N ARG A 177 -3.27 -8.44 8.39
CA ARG A 177 -1.85 -8.53 8.06
C ARG A 177 -1.64 -9.01 6.62
N VAL A 178 -1.23 -8.10 5.74
CA VAL A 178 -0.80 -8.46 4.38
C VAL A 178 0.65 -8.92 4.41
N CYS A 179 0.88 -10.15 3.95
CA CYS A 179 2.20 -10.78 3.87
C CYS A 179 2.66 -10.86 2.40
N ASN A 180 3.79 -10.22 2.13
CA ASN A 180 4.14 -9.87 0.75
C ASN A 180 4.95 -10.94 -0.01
N LEU A 181 5.36 -12.02 0.67
CA LEU A 181 6.23 -13.07 0.13
C LEU A 181 5.54 -14.44 0.02
N ASP A 182 4.47 -14.68 0.77
CA ASP A 182 3.54 -15.82 0.62
C ASP A 182 2.30 -15.48 -0.22
N TYR A 183 2.06 -14.19 -0.48
CA TYR A 183 0.90 -13.64 -1.18
C TYR A 183 -0.41 -13.75 -0.37
N THR A 184 -0.37 -13.69 0.96
CA THR A 184 -1.57 -13.86 1.79
C THR A 184 -2.03 -12.55 2.48
N ILE A 185 -3.35 -12.32 2.51
CA ILE A 185 -4.00 -11.35 3.40
C ILE A 185 -4.59 -12.12 4.58
N TYR A 186 -3.99 -12.00 5.76
CA TYR A 186 -4.50 -12.60 6.98
C TYR A 186 -5.51 -11.66 7.66
N TRP A 187 -6.71 -12.14 7.96
CA TRP A 187 -7.86 -11.33 8.36
C TRP A 187 -8.40 -11.73 9.76
N PRO A 188 -8.37 -10.84 10.77
CA PRO A 188 -8.99 -11.11 12.06
C PRO A 188 -10.52 -11.27 11.93
N GLU A 189 -11.10 -12.28 12.57
CA GLU A 189 -12.55 -12.56 12.53
C GLU A 189 -13.43 -11.32 12.85
N ASP A 190 -13.07 -10.54 13.88
CA ASP A 190 -13.83 -9.36 14.31
C ASP A 190 -13.49 -8.06 13.53
N TYR A 191 -12.61 -8.10 12.51
CA TYR A 191 -12.19 -6.88 11.79
C TYR A 191 -13.14 -6.45 10.66
N GLY A 192 -13.36 -5.14 10.58
CA GLY A 192 -13.91 -4.45 9.42
C GLY A 192 -15.30 -3.85 9.68
N ARG A 193 -15.69 -2.88 8.85
CA ARG A 193 -17.04 -2.30 8.84
C ARG A 193 -18.09 -3.36 8.55
N GLY A 194 -17.72 -4.45 7.86
CA GLY A 194 -18.57 -5.64 7.71
C GLY A 194 -19.05 -6.22 9.06
N ALA A 195 -18.17 -6.30 10.06
CA ALA A 195 -18.51 -6.76 11.41
C ALA A 195 -19.36 -5.73 12.21
N GLU A 196 -19.23 -4.44 11.86
CA GLU A 196 -19.99 -3.35 12.48
C GLU A 196 -21.43 -3.20 11.95
N GLN A 197 -21.80 -3.91 10.88
CA GLN A 197 -23.12 -3.75 10.25
C GLN A 197 -24.27 -4.28 11.12
N THR A 198 -25.41 -3.59 11.05
CA THR A 198 -26.65 -4.02 11.74
C THR A 198 -27.79 -4.40 10.78
N ASP A 199 -27.53 -4.32 9.47
CA ASP A 199 -28.41 -4.79 8.40
C ASP A 199 -27.65 -5.82 7.53
N PRO A 200 -28.18 -7.04 7.33
CA PRO A 200 -27.50 -8.07 6.54
C PRO A 200 -27.32 -7.69 5.05
N GLU A 201 -28.13 -6.78 4.50
CA GLU A 201 -27.95 -6.31 3.11
C GLU A 201 -26.66 -5.44 2.96
N LEU A 202 -26.08 -4.97 4.07
CA LEU A 202 -24.86 -4.14 4.08
C LEU A 202 -23.56 -4.93 4.38
N VAL A 203 -23.65 -6.12 4.99
CA VAL A 203 -22.48 -6.87 5.49
C VAL A 203 -21.49 -7.19 4.38
N ALA A 204 -21.95 -7.84 3.30
CA ALA A 204 -21.07 -8.27 2.22
C ALA A 204 -20.49 -7.11 1.38
N PRO A 205 -21.25 -6.07 1.00
CA PRO A 205 -20.68 -4.86 0.36
C PRO A 205 -19.69 -4.10 1.24
N ALA A 206 -19.88 -4.10 2.57
CA ALA A 206 -18.92 -3.50 3.50
C ALA A 206 -17.61 -4.30 3.55
N TYR A 207 -17.66 -5.64 3.61
CA TYR A 207 -16.46 -6.48 3.50
C TYR A 207 -15.74 -6.34 2.15
N LEU A 208 -16.46 -6.18 1.03
CA LEU A 208 -15.82 -5.85 -0.26
C LEU A 208 -15.04 -4.53 -0.18
N TRP A 209 -15.59 -3.51 0.49
CA TRP A 209 -14.90 -2.23 0.70
C TRP A 209 -13.64 -2.37 1.57
N ASP A 210 -13.77 -2.98 2.75
CA ASP A 210 -12.64 -3.12 3.66
C ASP A 210 -11.53 -4.00 3.05
N LEU A 211 -11.93 -5.08 2.35
CA LEU A 211 -10.99 -5.92 1.61
C LEU A 211 -10.32 -5.16 0.49
N SER A 212 -11.06 -4.37 -0.29
CA SER A 212 -10.51 -3.58 -1.41
C SER A 212 -9.36 -2.68 -0.97
N TYR A 213 -9.43 -2.07 0.22
CA TYR A 213 -8.32 -1.29 0.78
C TYR A 213 -7.09 -2.15 1.10
N MET A 214 -7.27 -3.33 1.71
CA MET A 214 -6.16 -4.25 2.00
C MET A 214 -5.59 -4.89 0.73
N TYR A 215 -6.43 -5.12 -0.28
CA TYR A 215 -6.08 -5.60 -1.61
C TYR A 215 -5.11 -4.65 -2.32
N MET A 216 -5.30 -3.34 -2.15
CA MET A 216 -4.41 -2.33 -2.71
C MET A 216 -2.96 -2.49 -2.22
N ILE A 217 -2.71 -3.01 -1.01
CA ILE A 217 -1.36 -3.29 -0.51
C ILE A 217 -0.64 -4.34 -1.38
N ARG A 218 -1.37 -5.33 -1.90
CA ARG A 218 -0.85 -6.29 -2.88
C ARG A 218 -0.68 -5.67 -4.27
N VAL A 219 -1.64 -4.87 -4.73
CA VAL A 219 -1.57 -4.17 -6.02
C VAL A 219 -0.35 -3.25 -6.07
N ALA A 220 -0.12 -2.44 -5.04
CA ALA A 220 1.05 -1.58 -4.94
C ALA A 220 2.36 -2.37 -4.85
N TRP A 221 2.40 -3.50 -4.13
CA TRP A 221 3.59 -4.33 -4.05
C TRP A 221 3.93 -4.98 -5.40
N ASP A 222 2.97 -5.66 -6.04
CA ASP A 222 3.18 -6.39 -7.29
C ASP A 222 3.47 -5.45 -8.47
N SER A 223 2.84 -4.28 -8.51
CA SER A 223 3.17 -3.22 -9.48
C SER A 223 4.54 -2.57 -9.25
N SER A 224 5.23 -2.86 -8.14
CA SER A 224 6.44 -2.19 -7.64
C SER A 224 6.26 -0.77 -7.08
N VAL A 225 5.09 -0.13 -7.21
CA VAL A 225 4.83 1.23 -6.66
C VAL A 225 5.05 1.28 -5.14
N GLY A 226 4.66 0.22 -4.42
CA GLY A 226 4.89 0.06 -2.98
C GLY A 226 6.37 -0.12 -2.62
N ALA A 227 7.21 -0.62 -3.53
CA ALA A 227 8.66 -0.70 -3.36
C ALA A 227 9.34 0.66 -3.62
N TYR A 228 8.86 1.44 -4.59
CA TYR A 228 9.28 2.85 -4.77
C TYR A 228 8.91 3.70 -3.54
N TYR A 229 7.67 3.62 -3.06
CA TYR A 229 7.23 4.26 -1.81
C TYR A 229 8.09 3.83 -0.61
N SER A 230 8.34 2.52 -0.43
CA SER A 230 9.17 2.01 0.68
C SER A 230 10.64 2.46 0.58
N GLY A 231 11.15 2.65 -0.64
CA GLY A 231 12.45 3.26 -0.88
C GLY A 231 12.47 4.73 -0.47
N LEU A 232 11.45 5.50 -0.84
CA LEU A 232 11.32 6.91 -0.52
C LEU A 232 11.16 7.16 0.98
N ASP A 233 10.25 6.46 1.66
CA ASP A 233 10.08 6.52 3.12
C ASP A 233 11.40 6.17 3.86
N GLY A 234 12.15 5.21 3.32
CA GLY A 234 13.48 4.83 3.82
C GLY A 234 14.60 5.86 3.58
N LEU A 235 14.48 6.72 2.55
CA LEU A 235 15.43 7.79 2.25
C LEU A 235 15.13 9.08 3.04
N VAL A 236 13.86 9.47 3.13
CA VAL A 236 13.44 10.66 3.91
C VAL A 236 13.50 10.37 5.41
N GLY A 237 13.18 9.13 5.82
CA GLY A 237 13.55 8.49 7.08
C GLY A 237 12.97 9.09 8.36
N LYS A 238 13.44 10.28 8.74
CA LYS A 238 13.01 11.03 9.94
C LYS A 238 12.90 12.53 9.69
N ASP A 239 12.77 12.95 8.45
CA ASP A 239 12.35 14.31 8.13
C ASP A 239 10.92 14.53 8.68
N GLU A 240 10.75 15.58 9.50
CA GLU A 240 9.51 15.83 10.24
C GLU A 240 8.38 16.40 9.34
N ASP A 241 8.73 16.94 8.16
CA ASP A 241 7.78 17.49 7.18
C ASP A 241 7.53 16.50 6.02
N LEU A 242 8.60 15.96 5.43
CA LEU A 242 8.53 15.15 4.20
C LEU A 242 8.15 13.68 4.44
N GLY A 243 8.58 13.08 5.56
CA GLY A 243 8.19 11.70 5.91
C GLY A 243 6.67 11.52 6.05
N PRO A 244 5.97 12.41 6.75
CA PRO A 244 4.50 12.44 6.77
C PRO A 244 3.87 12.64 5.38
N GLU A 245 4.41 13.52 4.55
CA GLU A 245 3.87 13.79 3.20
C GLU A 245 3.92 12.56 2.28
N VAL A 246 5.07 11.88 2.24
CA VAL A 246 5.27 10.63 1.48
C VAL A 246 4.28 9.55 1.94
N TRP A 247 4.06 9.44 3.26
CA TRP A 247 3.08 8.51 3.83
C TRP A 247 1.63 8.89 3.49
N ARG A 248 1.26 10.18 3.59
CA ARG A 248 -0.10 10.65 3.27
C ARG A 248 -0.47 10.39 1.82
N ARG A 249 0.40 10.78 0.87
CA ARG A 249 0.18 10.57 -0.58
C ARG A 249 -0.10 9.09 -0.87
N TYR A 250 0.81 8.20 -0.44
CA TYR A 250 0.62 6.75 -0.61
C TYR A 250 -0.72 6.25 -0.05
N ASN A 251 -1.08 6.57 1.20
CA ASN A 251 -2.32 6.06 1.80
C ASN A 251 -3.59 6.66 1.15
N LEU A 252 -3.56 7.91 0.70
CA LEU A 252 -4.68 8.56 0.00
C LEU A 252 -4.90 8.00 -1.41
N GLN A 253 -3.82 7.69 -2.14
CA GLN A 253 -3.90 6.98 -3.43
C GLN A 253 -4.57 5.62 -3.25
N MET A 254 -4.21 4.89 -2.19
CA MET A 254 -4.77 3.56 -1.89
C MET A 254 -6.26 3.64 -1.50
N HIS A 255 -6.68 4.69 -0.79
CA HIS A 255 -8.10 4.98 -0.57
C HIS A 255 -8.86 5.26 -1.89
N CYS A 256 -8.31 6.08 -2.79
CA CYS A 256 -8.94 6.42 -4.07
C CYS A 256 -9.03 5.22 -5.02
N LEU A 257 -7.93 4.47 -5.18
CA LEU A 257 -7.88 3.27 -6.04
C LEU A 257 -8.81 2.16 -5.52
N SER A 258 -8.94 2.01 -4.20
CA SER A 258 -9.94 1.13 -3.59
C SER A 258 -11.37 1.59 -3.89
N ALA A 259 -11.67 2.88 -3.70
CA ALA A 259 -12.99 3.44 -4.00
C ALA A 259 -13.38 3.24 -5.47
N ALA A 260 -12.45 3.48 -6.41
CA ALA A 260 -12.65 3.21 -7.84
C ALA A 260 -12.93 1.72 -8.11
N ALA A 261 -12.16 0.80 -7.51
CA ALA A 261 -12.35 -0.64 -7.68
C ALA A 261 -13.74 -1.11 -7.20
N THR A 262 -14.19 -0.66 -6.02
CA THR A 262 -15.53 -1.02 -5.51
C THR A 262 -16.70 -0.51 -6.34
N MET A 263 -16.48 0.48 -7.23
CA MET A 263 -17.50 0.96 -8.16
C MET A 263 -17.54 0.18 -9.48
N GLN A 264 -16.55 -0.66 -9.78
CA GLN A 264 -16.51 -1.44 -11.03
C GLN A 264 -17.15 -2.83 -10.96
N VAL A 265 -17.59 -3.27 -9.78
CA VAL A 265 -18.50 -4.44 -9.66
C VAL A 265 -19.93 -4.09 -10.11
N PRO A 266 -20.81 -5.07 -10.39
CA PRO A 266 -22.24 -4.83 -10.64
C PRO A 266 -22.96 -4.17 -9.46
N GLU A 267 -24.06 -3.46 -9.76
CA GLU A 267 -24.79 -2.62 -8.81
C GLU A 267 -25.17 -3.32 -7.49
N GLN A 268 -25.56 -4.60 -7.54
CA GLN A 268 -25.96 -5.37 -6.35
C GLN A 268 -24.81 -5.71 -5.38
N SER A 269 -23.56 -5.51 -5.79
CA SER A 269 -22.36 -5.83 -5.00
C SER A 269 -21.55 -4.59 -4.62
N ARG A 270 -21.92 -3.41 -5.14
CA ARG A 270 -21.26 -2.13 -4.80
C ARG A 270 -21.58 -1.74 -3.36
N PRO A 271 -20.66 -1.05 -2.66
CA PRO A 271 -21.00 -0.34 -1.44
C PRO A 271 -22.20 0.61 -1.71
N PRO A 272 -23.34 0.43 -1.01
CA PRO A 272 -24.56 1.18 -1.30
C PRO A 272 -24.38 2.66 -0.99
N GLN A 273 -25.27 3.51 -1.53
CA GLN A 273 -25.07 4.96 -1.45
C GLN A 273 -24.91 5.46 -0.01
N GLU A 274 -25.73 5.00 0.95
CA GLU A 274 -25.63 5.45 2.35
C GLU A 274 -24.29 5.10 3.01
N PHE A 275 -23.65 3.99 2.61
CA PHE A 275 -22.32 3.59 3.07
C PHE A 275 -21.23 4.49 2.45
N ARG A 276 -21.35 4.84 1.16
CA ARG A 276 -20.42 5.77 0.49
C ARG A 276 -20.60 7.22 0.95
N ASP A 277 -21.82 7.65 1.21
CA ASP A 277 -22.16 8.93 1.83
C ASP A 277 -21.54 8.99 3.25
N ALA A 278 -21.60 7.90 4.04
CA ALA A 278 -20.94 7.81 5.34
C ALA A 278 -19.40 7.86 5.26
N LEU A 279 -18.79 7.20 4.27
CA LEU A 279 -17.35 7.27 4.02
C LEU A 279 -16.88 8.63 3.50
N THR A 280 -17.77 9.45 2.95
CA THR A 280 -17.46 10.79 2.42
C THR A 280 -17.93 11.95 3.31
N ASP A 281 -18.42 11.66 4.52
CA ASP A 281 -18.66 12.65 5.58
C ASP A 281 -17.40 12.81 6.46
N GLU A 282 -16.82 14.01 6.46
CA GLU A 282 -15.65 14.38 7.29
C GLU A 282 -15.86 14.07 8.78
N ASN A 283 -17.10 14.15 9.28
CA ASN A 283 -17.43 13.94 10.69
C ASN A 283 -17.25 12.49 11.16
N ASN A 284 -17.16 11.52 10.22
CA ASN A 284 -16.95 10.11 10.52
C ASN A 284 -15.46 9.72 10.59
N TRP A 285 -14.55 10.66 10.32
CA TRP A 285 -13.10 10.41 10.28
C TRP A 285 -12.35 11.20 11.36
N SER A 286 -11.43 10.52 12.05
CA SER A 286 -10.37 11.19 12.81
C SER A 286 -9.16 11.46 11.91
N ALA A 287 -8.35 12.45 12.28
CA ALA A 287 -7.11 12.74 11.57
C ALA A 287 -6.02 11.67 11.79
N GLY A 288 -6.16 10.84 12.83
CA GLY A 288 -5.07 10.02 13.37
C GLY A 288 -4.15 10.81 14.31
N ASP A 289 -3.14 10.14 14.86
CA ASP A 289 -2.14 10.75 15.73
C ASP A 289 -0.88 11.18 14.94
N PRO A 290 -0.34 12.40 15.16
CA PRO A 290 0.91 12.84 14.54
C PRO A 290 2.12 11.92 14.88
N PRO A 291 3.10 11.78 13.98
CA PRO A 291 3.29 12.57 12.76
C PRO A 291 2.57 12.01 11.51
N ARG A 292 2.07 10.77 11.54
CA ARG A 292 1.39 10.11 10.41
C ARG A 292 -0.13 10.27 10.55
N SER A 293 -0.60 11.50 10.37
CA SER A 293 -2.02 11.89 10.28
C SER A 293 -2.43 12.23 8.84
N ILE A 294 -3.73 12.15 8.53
CA ILE A 294 -4.37 12.62 7.29
C ILE A 294 -5.59 13.45 7.71
N GLU A 295 -5.71 14.69 7.25
CA GLU A 295 -6.90 15.51 7.55
C GLU A 295 -8.18 14.89 6.96
N PRO A 296 -9.31 14.90 7.70
CA PRO A 296 -10.57 14.31 7.22
C PRO A 296 -11.02 14.81 5.85
N SER A 297 -10.81 16.10 5.55
CA SER A 297 -11.12 16.71 4.25
C SER A 297 -10.32 16.10 3.10
N SER A 298 -9.02 15.85 3.30
CA SER A 298 -8.16 15.15 2.34
C SER A 298 -8.70 13.73 2.10
N ARG A 299 -9.00 12.99 3.18
CA ARG A 299 -9.49 11.61 3.06
C ARG A 299 -10.81 11.52 2.30
N VAL A 300 -11.80 12.36 2.61
CA VAL A 300 -13.10 12.32 1.90
C VAL A 300 -13.00 12.79 0.45
N HIS A 301 -12.08 13.69 0.12
CA HIS A 301 -11.82 14.10 -1.26
C HIS A 301 -11.37 12.91 -2.13
N TRP A 302 -10.29 12.23 -1.74
CA TRP A 302 -9.77 11.08 -2.51
C TRP A 302 -10.73 9.89 -2.55
N LEU A 303 -11.52 9.68 -1.50
CA LEU A 303 -12.63 8.71 -1.52
C LEU A 303 -13.73 9.11 -2.52
N ALA A 304 -14.09 10.40 -2.58
CA ALA A 304 -15.11 10.90 -3.49
C ALA A 304 -14.67 10.89 -4.97
N GLU A 305 -13.41 11.24 -5.27
CA GLU A 305 -12.84 11.10 -6.61
C GLU A 305 -12.84 9.63 -7.06
N GLY A 306 -12.38 8.71 -6.20
CA GLY A 306 -12.40 7.28 -6.49
C GLY A 306 -13.82 6.74 -6.70
N PHE A 307 -14.79 7.08 -5.84
CA PHE A 307 -16.19 6.68 -6.02
C PHE A 307 -16.86 7.34 -7.25
N GLY A 308 -16.29 8.44 -7.77
CA GLY A 308 -16.79 9.22 -8.90
C GLY A 308 -16.07 8.98 -10.23
N SER A 309 -14.99 8.20 -10.27
CA SER A 309 -14.07 8.15 -11.42
C SER A 309 -14.60 7.43 -12.66
N ASP A 310 -15.77 6.78 -12.57
CA ASP A 310 -16.29 5.79 -13.52
C ASP A 310 -15.31 4.66 -13.88
N GLY A 311 -14.18 4.53 -13.16
CA GLY A 311 -13.13 3.53 -13.35
C GLY A 311 -11.80 4.09 -13.82
N GLU A 312 -11.71 5.36 -14.21
CA GLU A 312 -10.44 6.02 -14.54
C GLU A 312 -9.52 6.05 -13.29
N LEU A 313 -8.23 5.77 -13.46
CA LEU A 313 -7.27 5.70 -12.35
C LEU A 313 -6.41 6.96 -12.21
N SER A 314 -6.32 7.79 -13.25
CA SER A 314 -5.49 9.02 -13.23
C SER A 314 -5.99 10.04 -12.20
N VAL A 315 -7.29 10.04 -11.87
CA VAL A 315 -7.86 10.85 -10.79
C VAL A 315 -7.41 10.42 -9.39
N CYS A 316 -6.66 9.33 -9.27
CA CYS A 316 -6.06 8.84 -8.02
C CYS A 316 -4.53 9.06 -7.95
N ASN A 317 -3.96 9.90 -8.82
CA ASN A 317 -2.53 10.24 -8.72
C ASN A 317 -2.27 11.33 -7.66
N THR A 318 -2.04 10.89 -6.42
CA THR A 318 -1.68 11.78 -5.31
C THR A 318 -0.27 12.34 -5.40
N TRP A 319 0.60 11.79 -6.26
CA TRP A 319 1.99 12.24 -6.34
C TRP A 319 2.10 13.58 -7.08
N GLU A 320 1.30 13.79 -8.13
CA GLU A 320 1.16 15.08 -8.82
C GLU A 320 0.30 16.13 -8.05
N ALA A 321 -0.34 15.76 -6.93
CA ALA A 321 -1.35 16.60 -6.28
C ALA A 321 -0.78 17.80 -5.50
N ASP A 322 -1.55 18.90 -5.46
CA ASP A 322 -1.29 20.03 -4.54
C ASP A 322 -1.30 19.55 -3.08
N ALA A 323 -0.34 20.00 -2.27
CA ALA A 323 -0.17 19.56 -0.88
C ALA A 323 -1.42 19.78 0.01
N ASP A 324 -2.20 20.83 -0.26
CA ASP A 324 -3.47 21.11 0.44
C ASP A 324 -4.55 20.03 0.22
N LEU A 325 -4.40 19.16 -0.79
CA LEU A 325 -5.30 18.01 -1.06
C LEU A 325 -4.83 16.72 -0.38
N VAL A 326 -3.61 16.69 0.16
CA VAL A 326 -2.96 15.50 0.75
C VAL A 326 -2.40 15.78 2.14
N ALA A 327 -3.00 16.73 2.87
CA ALA A 327 -2.74 17.07 4.27
C ALA A 327 -3.34 16.06 5.26
#